data_AF-A0A972LRG4-F1
#
_entry.id   AF-A0A972LRG4-F1
#
_cell.length_a   1.000
_cell.length_b   1.000
_cell.length_c   1.000
_cell.angle_alpha   90.00
_cell.angle_beta   90.00
_cell.angle_gamma   90.00
#
_symmetry.space_group_name_H-M   'P 1'
#
loop_
_entity.id
_entity.type
_entity.pdbx_description
1 polymer ?
#
loop_
_entity_poly.entity_id
_entity_poly.type
_entity_poly.pdbx_seq_one_letter_code
_entity_poly.pdbx_strand_id
1 'polypeptide(L)'
;MSRIFPSLAAISLGLFLVTIIMGLTIGDLYEIPPSEATFRWRSIHMLTGTSAAIAVLFVHSVAITYFVGTSRWCKEVTETYRLDPKPLQRSAWLKRKTFLKCVMGMLSVVGVAALGAASDPGTGGKATAEWASIHLGGAFLGLAFIAWTYYRAWLNIVANQSVIQEIVEAVAVIRRERGLDTEPQTAVTSVPASSEQ
;
A
#
# COMPACT_ATOMS: atom_id res chain seq x y z
N MET A 1 4.25 -1.06 -10.67
CA MET A 1 3.79 -1.30 -9.29
C MET A 1 4.74 -2.15 -8.44
N SER A 2 5.42 -3.16 -9.01
CA SER A 2 6.42 -3.99 -8.30
C SER A 2 7.59 -3.22 -7.67
N ARG A 3 7.97 -2.04 -8.19
CA ARG A 3 9.02 -1.17 -7.63
C ARG A 3 8.47 -0.06 -6.71
N ILE A 4 7.33 0.53 -7.07
CA ILE A 4 6.73 1.65 -6.33
C ILE A 4 6.21 1.18 -4.96
N PHE A 5 5.47 0.05 -4.94
CA PHE A 5 4.88 -0.47 -3.71
C PHE A 5 5.92 -0.75 -2.59
N PRO A 6 7.02 -1.50 -2.83
CA PRO A 6 8.00 -1.75 -1.78
C PRO A 6 8.72 -0.48 -1.32
N SER A 7 8.89 0.52 -2.20
CA SER A 7 9.47 1.82 -1.80
C SER A 7 8.55 2.55 -0.81
N LEU A 8 7.25 2.60 -1.09
CA LEU A 8 6.26 3.18 -0.18
C LEU A 8 6.16 2.39 1.12
N ALA A 9 6.19 1.06 1.04
CA ALA A 9 6.17 0.18 2.20
C ALA A 9 7.40 0.40 3.11
N ALA A 10 8.60 0.54 2.52
CA ALA A 10 9.83 0.80 3.27
C ALA A 10 9.78 2.15 3.99
N ILE A 11 9.31 3.21 3.32
CA ILE A 11 9.14 4.53 3.95
C ILE A 11 8.14 4.47 5.11
N SER A 12 7.00 3.80 4.90
CA SER A 12 5.97 3.61 5.93
C SER A 12 6.49 2.84 7.16
N LEU A 13 7.19 1.72 6.94
CA LEU A 13 7.80 0.95 8.02
C LEU A 13 8.91 1.71 8.73
N GLY A 14 9.72 2.47 7.98
CA GLY A 14 10.76 3.34 8.55
C GLY A 14 10.15 4.41 9.45
N LEU A 15 9.06 5.05 9.03
CA LEU A 15 8.35 6.04 9.84
C LEU A 15 7.77 5.41 11.13
N PHE A 16 7.19 4.21 11.03
CA PHE A 16 6.74 3.48 12.22
C PHE A 16 7.91 3.12 13.15
N LEU A 17 9.03 2.63 12.61
CA LEU A 17 10.22 2.34 13.40
C LEU A 17 10.74 3.58 14.13
N VAL A 18 10.77 4.73 13.47
CA VAL A 18 11.13 6.02 14.09
C VAL A 18 10.18 6.33 15.25
N THR A 19 8.86 6.16 15.09
CA THR A 19 7.89 6.35 16.18
C THR A 19 8.19 5.45 17.38
N ILE A 20 8.55 4.18 17.16
CA ILE A 20 8.90 3.25 18.25
C ILE A 20 10.16 3.73 18.97
N ILE A 21 11.21 4.09 18.23
CA ILE A 21 12.46 4.62 18.80
C ILE A 21 12.15 5.86 19.65
N MET A 22 11.35 6.78 19.14
CA MET A 22 10.92 7.98 19.88
C MET A 22 10.16 7.64 21.16
N GLY A 23 9.31 6.61 21.14
CA GLY A 23 8.58 6.16 22.33
C GLY A 23 9.51 5.62 23.42
N LEU A 24 10.59 4.93 23.02
CA LEU A 24 11.63 4.44 23.93
C LEU A 24 12.49 5.58 24.51
N THR A 25 12.60 6.71 23.82
CA THR A 25 13.46 7.84 24.22
C THR A 25 12.67 9.03 24.80
N ILE A 26 11.38 8.88 25.08
CA ILE A 26 10.49 9.99 25.44
C ILE A 26 10.78 10.58 26.82
N GLY A 27 11.41 9.79 27.71
CA GLY A 27 11.57 10.08 29.14
C GLY A 27 10.42 9.51 29.99
N ASP A 28 10.44 9.77 31.29
CA ASP A 28 9.37 9.33 32.19
C ASP A 28 8.24 10.38 32.22
N LEU A 29 7.06 10.00 31.71
CA LEU A 29 5.85 10.83 31.73
C LEU A 29 5.08 10.78 33.06
N TYR A 30 5.49 9.91 33.98
CA TYR A 30 4.86 9.74 35.30
C TYR A 30 5.63 10.42 36.43
N GLU A 31 6.80 11.01 36.14
CA GLU A 31 7.46 11.96 37.04
C GLU A 31 6.54 13.16 37.34
N ILE A 32 6.57 13.69 38.57
CA ILE A 32 5.69 14.80 38.99
C ILE A 32 6.56 16.00 39.41
N PRO A 33 6.58 17.11 38.64
CA PRO A 33 6.04 17.27 37.29
C PRO A 33 6.96 16.63 36.23
N PRO A 34 6.44 16.17 35.07
CA PRO A 34 7.29 15.75 33.98
C PRO A 34 8.08 16.95 33.42
N SER A 35 9.31 16.70 32.95
CA SER A 35 10.12 17.76 32.36
C SER A 35 9.48 18.35 31.09
N GLU A 36 9.73 19.62 30.80
CA GLU A 36 9.26 20.26 29.55
C GLU A 36 9.76 19.52 28.30
N ALA A 37 10.99 18.97 28.36
CA ALA A 37 11.55 18.17 27.28
C ALA A 37 10.76 16.88 27.06
N THR A 38 10.38 16.18 28.13
CA THR A 38 9.56 14.96 28.09
C THR A 38 8.20 15.25 27.43
N PHE A 39 7.53 16.35 27.84
CA PHE A 39 6.26 16.75 27.23
C PHE A 39 6.40 17.07 25.74
N ARG A 40 7.45 17.78 25.34
CA ARG A 40 7.71 18.08 23.93
C ARG A 40 7.93 16.79 23.11
N TRP A 41 8.75 15.87 23.62
CA TRP A 41 8.99 14.59 22.96
C TRP A 41 7.73 13.74 22.85
N ARG A 42 6.84 13.76 23.86
CA ARG A 42 5.50 13.18 23.77
C ARG A 42 4.70 13.73 22.60
N SER A 43 4.60 15.06 22.48
CA SER A 43 3.85 15.67 21.37
C SER A 43 4.41 15.25 20.01
N ILE A 44 5.73 15.24 19.85
CA ILE A 44 6.36 14.82 18.59
C ILE A 44 6.12 13.32 18.33
N HIS A 45 6.20 12.46 19.35
CA HIS A 45 5.90 11.04 19.23
C HIS A 45 4.45 10.80 18.76
N MET A 46 3.48 11.51 19.36
CA MET A 46 2.06 11.40 18.96
C MET A 46 1.82 11.83 17.51
N LEU A 47 2.41 12.95 17.09
CA LEU A 47 2.31 13.44 15.71
C LEU A 47 2.97 12.47 14.73
N THR A 48 4.19 12.00 15.04
CA THR A 48 4.93 11.05 14.21
C THR A 48 4.22 9.70 14.13
N GLY A 49 3.63 9.23 15.24
CA GLY A 49 2.80 8.02 15.28
C GLY A 49 1.53 8.14 14.45
N THR A 50 0.87 9.29 14.48
CA THR A 50 -0.29 9.57 13.63
C THR A 50 0.11 9.62 12.15
N SER A 51 1.23 10.25 11.81
CA SER A 51 1.78 10.23 10.46
C SER A 51 2.14 8.81 10.00
N ALA A 52 2.73 7.98 10.88
CA ALA A 52 3.00 6.57 10.60
C ALA A 52 1.70 5.79 10.34
N ALA A 53 0.67 6.00 11.15
CA ALA A 53 -0.64 5.36 10.95
C ALA A 53 -1.26 5.75 9.60
N ILE A 54 -1.25 7.04 9.24
CA ILE A 54 -1.74 7.53 7.95
C ILE A 54 -0.93 6.91 6.80
N ALA A 55 0.40 6.87 6.91
CA ALA A 55 1.25 6.22 5.91
C ALA A 55 0.89 4.73 5.76
N VAL A 56 0.62 4.03 6.86
CA VAL A 56 0.22 2.63 6.82
C VAL A 56 -1.10 2.42 6.10
N LEU A 57 -2.10 3.24 6.42
CA LEU A 57 -3.40 3.25 5.76
C LEU A 57 -3.27 3.57 4.27
N PHE A 58 -2.46 4.56 3.92
CA PHE A 58 -2.20 4.97 2.55
C PHE A 58 -1.61 3.83 1.71
N VAL A 59 -0.54 3.17 2.17
CA VAL A 59 0.11 2.09 1.42
C VAL A 59 -0.84 0.89 1.21
N HIS A 60 -1.60 0.50 2.22
CA HIS A 60 -2.60 -0.56 2.06
C HIS A 60 -3.73 -0.15 1.10
N SER A 61 -4.14 1.12 1.12
CA SER A 61 -5.14 1.66 0.20
C SER A 61 -4.64 1.64 -1.25
N VAL A 62 -3.38 1.98 -1.49
CA VAL A 62 -2.73 1.86 -2.81
C VAL A 62 -2.78 0.42 -3.33
N ALA A 63 -2.49 -0.56 -2.47
CA ALA A 63 -2.61 -1.98 -2.86
C ALA A 63 -4.05 -2.37 -3.21
N ILE A 64 -5.04 -1.96 -2.40
CA ILE A 64 -6.45 -2.25 -2.66
C ILE A 64 -6.88 -1.63 -4.00
N THR A 65 -6.59 -0.34 -4.22
CA THR A 65 -6.94 0.38 -5.44
C THR A 65 -6.29 -0.25 -6.67
N TYR A 66 -5.02 -0.68 -6.57
CA TYR A 66 -4.36 -1.44 -7.64
C TYR A 66 -5.15 -2.68 -8.02
N PHE A 67 -5.58 -3.49 -7.05
CA PHE A 67 -6.36 -4.70 -7.33
C PHE A 67 -7.77 -4.39 -7.85
N VAL A 68 -8.42 -3.35 -7.35
CA VAL A 68 -9.74 -2.92 -7.86
C VAL A 68 -9.64 -2.53 -9.33
N GLY A 69 -8.68 -1.68 -9.68
CA GLY A 69 -8.48 -1.22 -11.06
C GLY A 69 -8.08 -2.36 -11.99
N THR A 70 -7.08 -3.15 -11.63
CA THR A 70 -6.57 -4.23 -12.49
C THR A 70 -7.57 -5.37 -12.65
N SER A 71 -8.28 -5.79 -11.60
CA SER A 71 -9.29 -6.85 -11.75
C SER A 71 -10.46 -6.41 -12.64
N ARG A 72 -10.86 -5.13 -12.59
CA ARG A 72 -11.88 -4.59 -13.50
C ARG A 72 -11.39 -4.60 -14.94
N TRP A 73 -10.18 -4.11 -15.19
CA TRP A 73 -9.56 -4.16 -16.52
C TRP A 73 -9.45 -5.58 -17.06
N CYS A 74 -8.98 -6.54 -16.25
CA CYS A 74 -8.91 -7.94 -16.65
C CYS A 74 -10.28 -8.48 -17.07
N LYS A 75 -11.34 -8.13 -16.32
CA LYS A 75 -12.71 -8.54 -16.65
C LYS A 75 -13.15 -7.96 -18.00
N GLU A 76 -13.04 -6.65 -18.17
CA GLU A 76 -13.49 -5.95 -19.38
C GLU A 76 -12.75 -6.46 -20.63
N VAL A 77 -11.43 -6.69 -20.54
CA VAL A 77 -10.63 -7.22 -21.66
C VAL A 77 -10.97 -8.68 -21.96
N THR A 78 -11.06 -9.54 -20.95
CA THR A 78 -11.44 -10.95 -21.14
C THR A 78 -12.82 -11.07 -21.79
N GLU A 79 -13.80 -10.26 -21.36
CA GLU A 79 -15.15 -10.27 -21.94
C GLU A 79 -15.16 -9.73 -23.38
N THR A 80 -14.46 -8.61 -23.64
CA THR A 80 -14.41 -7.97 -24.96
C THR A 80 -13.76 -8.87 -26.02
N TYR A 81 -12.65 -9.51 -25.67
CA TYR A 81 -11.89 -10.38 -26.58
C TYR A 81 -12.32 -11.86 -26.49
N ARG A 82 -13.30 -12.19 -25.64
CA ARG A 82 -13.78 -13.56 -25.38
C ARG A 82 -12.63 -14.53 -25.07
N LEU A 83 -11.70 -14.11 -24.21
CA LEU A 83 -10.54 -14.90 -23.81
C LEU A 83 -10.92 -16.04 -22.86
N ASP A 84 -9.99 -16.99 -22.64
CA ASP A 84 -10.11 -17.99 -21.56
C ASP A 84 -10.33 -17.27 -20.21
N PRO A 85 -11.34 -17.66 -19.41
CA PRO A 85 -11.61 -17.04 -18.11
C PRO A 85 -10.60 -17.38 -17.00
N LYS A 86 -9.69 -18.35 -17.18
CA LYS A 86 -8.74 -18.77 -16.12
C LYS A 86 -7.87 -17.63 -15.57
N PRO A 87 -7.24 -16.74 -16.39
CA PRO A 87 -6.45 -15.63 -15.88
C PRO A 87 -7.30 -14.65 -15.06
N LEU A 88 -8.53 -14.35 -15.50
CA LEU A 88 -9.48 -13.51 -14.77
C LEU A 88 -9.81 -14.09 -13.39
N GLN A 89 -10.10 -15.39 -13.31
CA GLN A 89 -10.38 -16.07 -12.03
C GLN A 89 -9.17 -16.00 -11.08
N ARG A 90 -7.94 -16.14 -11.60
CA ARG A 90 -6.70 -16.01 -10.83
C ARG A 90 -6.54 -14.59 -10.27
N SER A 91 -6.76 -13.55 -11.09
CA SER A 91 -6.73 -12.14 -10.63
C SER A 91 -7.77 -11.89 -9.53
N ALA A 92 -9.00 -12.36 -9.71
CA ALA A 92 -10.08 -12.19 -8.73
C ALA A 92 -9.77 -12.87 -7.39
N TRP A 93 -9.12 -14.03 -7.43
CA TRP A 93 -8.66 -14.73 -6.23
C TRP A 93 -7.52 -13.98 -5.51
N LEU A 94 -6.54 -13.46 -6.26
CA LEU A 94 -5.45 -12.64 -5.71
C LEU A 94 -5.98 -11.37 -5.03
N LYS A 95 -6.95 -10.69 -5.66
CA LYS A 95 -7.66 -9.54 -5.08
C LYS A 95 -8.29 -9.90 -3.74
N ARG A 96 -9.13 -10.95 -3.69
CA ARG A 96 -9.84 -11.36 -2.46
C ARG A 96 -8.87 -11.68 -1.31
N LYS A 97 -7.80 -12.42 -1.61
CA LYS A 97 -6.76 -12.76 -0.63
C LYS A 97 -5.97 -11.56 -0.15
N THR A 98 -5.77 -10.56 -1.01
CA THR A 98 -5.00 -9.36 -0.64
C THR A 98 -5.85 -8.38 0.16
N PHE A 99 -7.12 -8.20 -0.24
CA PHE A 99 -8.05 -7.29 0.43
C PHE A 99 -8.14 -7.54 1.94
N LEU A 100 -8.39 -8.80 2.34
CA LEU A 100 -8.50 -9.14 3.76
C LEU A 100 -7.22 -8.83 4.53
N LYS A 101 -6.04 -9.15 3.97
CA LYS A 101 -4.75 -8.87 4.61
C LYS A 101 -4.50 -7.36 4.73
N CYS A 102 -4.87 -6.59 3.71
CA CYS A 102 -4.74 -5.13 3.76
C CYS A 102 -5.61 -4.53 4.86
N VAL A 103 -6.87 -4.98 4.96
CA VAL A 103 -7.78 -4.52 6.02
C VAL A 103 -7.23 -4.91 7.40
N MET A 104 -6.72 -6.11 7.57
CA MET A 104 -6.09 -6.52 8.84
C MET A 104 -4.90 -5.62 9.17
N GLY A 105 -4.01 -5.32 8.21
CA GLY A 105 -2.89 -4.40 8.43
C GLY A 105 -3.32 -2.97 8.78
N MET A 106 -4.39 -2.46 8.17
CA MET A 106 -4.99 -1.17 8.51
C MET A 106 -5.56 -1.18 9.94
N LEU A 107 -6.32 -2.22 10.31
CA LEU A 107 -6.88 -2.33 11.65
C LEU A 107 -5.81 -2.49 12.72
N SER A 108 -4.69 -3.17 12.41
CA SER A 108 -3.57 -3.30 13.33
C SER A 108 -2.95 -1.96 13.70
N VAL A 109 -2.72 -1.06 12.74
CA VAL A 109 -2.14 0.26 13.08
C VAL A 109 -3.11 1.14 13.87
N VAL A 110 -4.42 1.04 13.58
CA VAL A 110 -5.47 1.68 14.38
C VAL A 110 -5.48 1.13 15.80
N GLY A 111 -5.34 -0.18 15.97
CA GLY A 111 -5.21 -0.83 17.28
C GLY A 111 -4.00 -0.32 18.07
N VAL A 112 -2.84 -0.21 17.42
CA VAL A 112 -1.63 0.34 18.07
C VAL A 112 -1.84 1.80 18.50
N ALA A 113 -2.46 2.63 17.65
CA ALA A 113 -2.78 4.01 17.99
C ALA A 113 -3.76 4.10 19.17
N ALA A 114 -4.77 3.22 19.23
CA ALA A 114 -5.71 3.15 20.35
C ALA A 114 -5.01 2.76 21.67
N LEU A 115 -4.05 1.82 21.62
CA LEU A 115 -3.21 1.50 22.78
C LEU A 115 -2.37 2.70 23.22
N GLY A 116 -1.84 3.48 22.26
CA GLY A 116 -1.09 4.71 22.55
C GLY A 116 -1.95 5.73 23.29
N ALA A 117 -3.20 5.94 22.84
CA ALA A 117 -4.15 6.80 23.53
C ALA A 117 -4.49 6.28 24.94
N ALA A 118 -4.64 4.97 25.13
CA ALA A 118 -4.89 4.37 26.45
C ALA A 118 -3.69 4.51 27.42
N SER A 119 -2.47 4.59 26.88
CA SER A 119 -1.25 4.81 27.66
C SER A 119 -0.99 6.26 28.07
N ASP A 120 -1.76 7.21 27.54
CA ASP A 120 -1.49 8.63 27.71
C ASP A 120 -1.94 9.14 29.10
N PRO A 121 -1.01 9.59 29.97
CA PRO A 121 -1.35 10.12 31.30
C PRO A 121 -2.28 11.35 31.24
N GLY A 122 -2.25 12.10 30.14
CA GLY A 122 -3.13 13.25 29.91
C GLY A 122 -4.62 12.91 29.85
N THR A 123 -4.97 11.63 29.72
CA THR A 123 -6.36 11.15 29.75
C THR A 123 -6.94 11.03 31.17
N GLY A 124 -6.09 11.07 32.21
CA GLY A 124 -6.51 10.87 33.60
C GLY A 124 -6.92 9.42 33.93
N GLY A 125 -6.63 8.45 33.06
CA GLY A 125 -6.90 7.04 33.30
C GLY A 125 -6.05 6.45 34.42
N LYS A 126 -6.65 5.60 35.27
CA LYS A 126 -6.00 5.04 36.48
C LYS A 126 -4.86 4.03 36.21
N ALA A 127 -4.77 3.49 34.99
CA ALA A 127 -3.83 2.42 34.62
C ALA A 127 -2.96 2.77 33.40
N THR A 128 -2.80 4.06 33.08
CA THR A 128 -2.08 4.52 31.88
C THR A 128 -0.64 3.98 31.81
N ALA A 129 0.04 3.84 32.96
CA ALA A 129 1.39 3.26 33.03
C ALA A 129 1.45 1.78 32.60
N GLU A 130 0.46 0.98 32.98
CA GLU A 130 0.36 -0.42 32.55
C GLU A 130 0.12 -0.49 31.04
N TRP A 131 -0.77 0.37 30.53
CA TRP A 131 -1.06 0.49 29.10
C TRP A 131 0.17 0.91 28.28
N ALA A 132 1.13 1.65 28.85
CA ALA A 132 2.36 2.02 28.15
C ALA A 132 3.20 0.79 27.77
N SER A 133 3.30 -0.20 28.66
CA SER A 133 4.01 -1.46 28.38
C SER A 133 3.26 -2.29 27.32
N ILE A 134 1.92 -2.32 27.40
CA ILE A 134 1.07 -3.01 26.42
C ILE A 134 1.15 -2.31 25.06
N HIS A 135 1.17 -0.99 25.02
CA HIS A 135 1.33 -0.19 23.82
C HIS A 135 2.68 -0.48 23.15
N LEU A 136 3.77 -0.51 23.91
CA LEU A 136 5.10 -0.83 23.38
C LEU A 136 5.14 -2.23 22.76
N GLY A 137 4.63 -3.24 23.48
CA GLY A 137 4.51 -4.61 22.95
C GLY A 137 3.64 -4.67 21.70
N GLY A 138 2.49 -3.97 21.73
CA GLY A 138 1.59 -3.81 20.59
C GLY A 138 2.26 -3.13 19.40
N ALA A 139 3.13 -2.15 19.61
CA ALA A 139 3.85 -1.44 18.55
C ALA A 139 4.86 -2.35 17.84
N PHE A 140 5.63 -3.17 18.56
CA PHE A 140 6.54 -4.15 17.95
C PHE A 140 5.78 -5.24 17.19
N LEU A 141 4.73 -5.79 17.80
CA LEU A 141 3.88 -6.79 17.13
C LEU A 141 3.19 -6.20 15.90
N GLY A 142 2.71 -4.96 16.01
CA GLY A 142 2.10 -4.20 14.93
C GLY A 142 3.07 -3.98 13.77
N LEU A 143 4.30 -3.53 14.05
CA LEU A 143 5.35 -3.35 13.05
C LEU A 143 5.63 -4.66 12.28
N ALA A 144 5.84 -5.76 13.01
CA ALA A 144 6.09 -7.07 12.41
C ALA A 144 4.91 -7.55 11.56
N PHE A 145 3.69 -7.40 12.07
CA PHE A 145 2.47 -7.80 11.37
C PHE A 145 2.24 -6.98 10.10
N ILE A 146 2.43 -5.66 10.15
CA ILE A 146 2.28 -4.77 9.00
C ILE A 146 3.37 -5.02 7.95
N ALA A 147 4.61 -5.26 8.38
CA ALA A 147 5.68 -5.68 7.47
C ALA A 147 5.31 -6.97 6.73
N TRP A 148 4.73 -7.93 7.45
CA TRP A 148 4.22 -9.16 6.85
C TRP A 148 3.05 -8.90 5.88
N THR A 149 2.05 -8.08 6.23
CA THR A 149 0.95 -7.78 5.30
C THR A 149 1.43 -7.08 4.04
N TYR A 150 2.39 -6.15 4.14
CA TYR A 150 3.05 -5.53 2.99
C TYR A 150 3.78 -6.55 2.11
N TYR A 151 4.58 -7.42 2.71
CA TYR A 151 5.27 -8.47 1.96
C TYR A 151 4.27 -9.35 1.21
N ARG A 152 3.18 -9.77 1.86
CA ARG A 152 2.12 -10.57 1.24
C ARG A 152 1.37 -9.81 0.15
N ALA A 153 1.15 -8.49 0.30
CA ALA A 153 0.55 -7.67 -0.73
C ALA A 153 1.47 -7.54 -1.95
N TRP A 154 2.76 -7.31 -1.74
CA TRP A 154 3.76 -7.22 -2.79
C TRP A 154 3.85 -8.50 -3.63
N LEU A 155 3.95 -9.67 -2.99
CA LEU A 155 3.96 -10.95 -3.70
C LEU A 155 2.70 -11.14 -4.57
N ASN A 156 1.52 -10.76 -4.07
CA ASN A 156 0.30 -10.86 -4.85
C ASN A 156 0.25 -9.82 -5.99
N ILE A 157 0.82 -8.63 -5.80
CA ILE A 157 0.95 -7.61 -6.86
C ILE A 157 1.79 -8.17 -8.01
N VAL A 158 2.95 -8.77 -7.71
CA VAL A 158 3.82 -9.41 -8.69
C VAL A 158 3.11 -10.55 -9.40
N ALA A 159 2.42 -11.42 -8.67
CA ALA A 159 1.62 -12.50 -9.27
C ALA A 159 0.47 -11.98 -10.15
N ASN A 160 -0.13 -10.85 -9.82
CA ASN A 160 -1.16 -10.24 -10.66
C ASN A 160 -0.58 -9.60 -11.92
N GLN A 161 0.68 -9.15 -11.90
CA GLN A 161 1.35 -8.65 -13.10
C GLN A 161 1.56 -9.76 -14.13
N SER A 162 1.87 -10.99 -13.72
CA SER A 162 1.98 -12.11 -14.67
C SER A 162 0.63 -12.41 -15.32
N VAL A 163 -0.47 -12.35 -14.56
CA VAL A 163 -1.83 -12.50 -15.10
C VAL A 163 -2.15 -11.42 -16.14
N ILE A 164 -1.76 -10.17 -15.88
CA ILE A 164 -1.93 -9.08 -16.82
C ILE A 164 -1.13 -9.34 -18.11
N GLN A 165 0.12 -9.81 -17.99
CA GLN A 165 0.95 -10.17 -19.13
C GLN A 165 0.33 -11.29 -19.97
N GLU A 166 -0.15 -12.37 -19.34
CA GLU A 166 -0.88 -13.45 -20.00
C GLU A 166 -2.07 -12.92 -20.84
N ILE A 167 -2.85 -11.98 -20.28
CA ILE A 167 -3.99 -11.35 -20.99
C ILE A 167 -3.51 -10.47 -22.14
N VAL A 168 -2.49 -9.64 -21.93
CA VAL A 168 -1.93 -8.75 -22.97
C VAL A 168 -1.38 -9.57 -24.15
N GLU A 169 -0.67 -10.65 -23.88
CA GLU A 169 -0.13 -11.55 -24.90
C GLU A 169 -1.24 -12.22 -25.72
N ALA A 170 -2.29 -12.70 -25.05
CA ALA A 170 -3.45 -13.29 -25.73
C ALA A 170 -4.18 -12.27 -26.63
N VAL A 171 -4.36 -11.03 -26.15
CA VAL A 171 -4.92 -9.94 -26.96
C VAL A 171 -4.04 -9.62 -28.15
N ALA A 172 -2.71 -9.60 -27.99
CA ALA A 172 -1.78 -9.33 -29.07
C ALA A 172 -1.85 -10.38 -30.19
N VAL A 173 -2.05 -11.66 -29.86
CA VAL A 173 -2.29 -12.72 -30.87
C VAL A 173 -3.54 -12.40 -31.69
N ILE A 174 -4.68 -12.13 -31.02
CA ILE A 174 -5.95 -11.83 -31.69
C ILE A 174 -5.85 -10.57 -32.55
N ARG A 175 -5.13 -9.53 -32.08
CA ARG A 175 -4.93 -8.30 -32.84
C ARG A 175 -4.14 -8.55 -34.13
N ARG A 176 -3.07 -9.34 -34.08
CA ARG A 176 -2.32 -9.76 -35.27
C ARG A 176 -3.19 -10.55 -36.25
N GLU A 177 -3.96 -11.53 -35.76
CA GLU A 177 -4.87 -12.34 -36.58
C GLU A 177 -5.92 -11.49 -37.30
N ARG A 178 -6.35 -10.38 -36.68
CA ARG A 178 -7.32 -9.44 -37.25
C ARG A 178 -6.68 -8.32 -38.08
N GLY A 179 -5.36 -8.31 -38.25
CA GLY A 179 -4.65 -7.25 -38.98
C GLY A 179 -4.70 -5.88 -38.29
N LEU A 180 -4.92 -5.82 -36.97
CA LEU A 180 -5.03 -4.58 -36.19
C LEU A 180 -3.68 -4.02 -35.71
N ASP A 181 -2.58 -4.67 -36.09
CA ASP A 181 -1.20 -4.30 -35.71
C ASP A 181 -0.41 -3.71 -36.88
N THR A 182 -1.09 -3.04 -37.83
CA THR A 182 -0.43 -2.19 -38.82
C THR A 182 0.08 -0.91 -38.16
N GLU A 183 1.38 -0.64 -38.28
CA GLU A 183 1.95 0.69 -37.98
C GLU A 183 1.15 1.78 -38.70
N PRO A 184 1.01 2.99 -38.13
CA PRO A 184 0.40 4.10 -38.84
C PRO A 184 1.18 4.28 -40.14
N GLN A 185 0.53 3.96 -41.25
CA GLN A 185 1.03 4.15 -42.59
C GLN A 185 1.49 5.61 -42.64
N THR A 186 2.81 5.84 -42.60
CA THR A 186 3.37 7.15 -42.90
C THR A 186 2.83 7.51 -44.26
N ALA A 187 1.82 8.38 -44.27
CA ALA A 187 1.32 9.00 -45.47
C ALA A 187 2.47 9.84 -45.99
N VAL A 188 3.36 9.19 -46.76
CA VAL A 188 4.26 9.86 -47.68
C VAL A 188 3.35 10.36 -48.79
N THR A 189 2.66 11.47 -48.51
CA THR A 189 2.15 12.35 -49.54
C THR A 189 3.38 12.92 -50.24
N SER A 190 3.84 12.24 -51.28
CA SER A 190 4.68 12.82 -52.30
C SER A 190 3.93 14.00 -52.90
N VAL A 191 4.23 15.20 -52.44
CA VAL A 191 3.82 16.44 -53.11
C VAL A 191 4.54 16.45 -54.47
N PRO A 192 3.82 16.48 -55.62
CA PRO A 192 4.48 16.66 -56.90
C PRO A 192 5.04 18.08 -56.94
N ALA A 193 6.33 18.21 -57.25
CA ALA A 193 6.96 19.50 -57.49
C ALA A 193 6.26 20.20 -58.66
N SER A 194 5.54 21.28 -58.38
CA SER A 194 5.06 22.20 -59.40
C SER A 194 6.26 22.93 -59.99
N SER A 195 6.51 22.69 -61.27
CA SER A 195 7.39 23.50 -62.11
C SER A 195 6.76 24.88 -62.31
N GLU A 196 7.34 25.91 -61.70
CA GLU A 196 7.07 27.31 -62.06
C GLU A 196 7.85 27.66 -63.33
N GLN A 197 7.12 28.14 -64.34
CA GLN A 197 7.58 28.98 -65.46
C GLN A 197 7.12 30.41 -65.20
#